data_AF-A0A1X1XYY1-F1
#
_entry.id   AF-A0A1X1XYY1-F1
#
_cell.length_a   1.000
_cell.length_b   1.000
_cell.length_c   1.000
_cell.angle_alpha   90.00
_cell.angle_beta   90.00
_cell.angle_gamma   90.00
#
_symmetry.space_group_name_H-M   'P 1'
#
loop_
_entity.id
_entity.type
_entity.pdbx_description
1 polymer ?
#
loop_
_entity_poly.entity_id
_entity_poly.type
_entity_poly.pdbx_seq_one_letter_code
_entity_poly.pdbx_strand_id
1 'polypeptide(L)'
;MSIEQEKQFAAEAAADLVEDGMTVGLGTGSTVAFLLPALARRSLDIRCVATSSRTAQATCELGLKVVNELHGPIPLELFRFGLGATLRRVAPVSLRNAPPSPDGGVIADYRGPVADPAALASWLAATPGVVEHGLFPPEMVTSALVGRDKSVDSIDFELTRPGMRSGRTGQLGKVGS
;
A
#
# COMPACT_ATOMS: atom_id res chain seq x y z
N MET A 1 25.05 16.72 -8.54
CA MET A 1 23.88 17.12 -7.72
C MET A 1 24.12 16.75 -6.27
N SER A 2 23.42 17.36 -5.32
CA SER A 2 23.47 16.92 -3.91
C SER A 2 22.56 15.70 -3.71
N ILE A 3 22.87 14.87 -2.71
CA ILE A 3 22.03 13.74 -2.25
C ILE A 3 20.57 14.19 -1.99
N GLU A 4 20.40 15.45 -1.65
CA GLU A 4 19.11 16.06 -1.36
C GLU A 4 18.25 16.22 -2.62
N GLN A 5 18.86 16.55 -3.77
CA GLN A 5 18.18 16.63 -5.05
C GLN A 5 17.72 15.26 -5.56
N GLU A 6 18.55 14.22 -5.38
CA GLU A 6 18.18 12.83 -5.73
C GLU A 6 16.97 12.35 -4.92
N LYS A 7 16.94 12.66 -3.62
CA LYS A 7 15.80 12.37 -2.75
C LYS A 7 14.55 13.09 -3.19
N GLN A 8 14.65 14.35 -3.61
CA GLN A 8 13.51 15.12 -4.10
C GLN A 8 12.92 14.50 -5.37
N PHE A 9 13.74 14.15 -6.37
CA PHE A 9 13.23 13.53 -7.60
C PHE A 9 12.55 12.20 -7.36
N ALA A 10 13.13 11.34 -6.51
CA ALA A 10 12.50 10.08 -6.14
C ALA A 10 11.13 10.31 -5.48
N ALA A 11 11.02 11.34 -4.62
CA ALA A 11 9.78 11.68 -3.95
C ALA A 11 8.70 12.22 -4.91
N GLU A 12 9.08 13.05 -5.88
CA GLU A 12 8.13 13.58 -6.87
C GLU A 12 7.57 12.48 -7.77
N ALA A 13 8.44 11.60 -8.30
CA ALA A 13 7.98 10.47 -9.08
C ALA A 13 7.11 9.50 -8.26
N ALA A 14 7.46 9.27 -6.98
CA ALA A 14 6.62 8.47 -6.09
C ALA A 14 5.25 9.11 -5.85
N ALA A 15 5.21 10.44 -5.69
CA ALA A 15 3.96 11.16 -5.54
C ALA A 15 3.09 11.04 -6.78
N ASP A 16 3.65 11.08 -8.00
CA ASP A 16 2.91 10.97 -9.27
C ASP A 16 2.19 9.62 -9.46
N LEU A 17 2.69 8.56 -8.81
CA LEU A 17 2.05 7.24 -8.85
C LEU A 17 0.84 7.08 -7.93
N VAL A 18 0.60 8.05 -7.02
CA VAL A 18 -0.51 7.98 -6.08
C VAL A 18 -1.81 8.45 -6.75
N GLU A 19 -2.93 7.77 -6.50
CA GLU A 19 -4.24 8.14 -7.03
C GLU A 19 -5.26 8.32 -5.90
N ASP A 20 -6.41 8.95 -6.21
CA ASP A 20 -7.50 9.11 -5.26
C ASP A 20 -8.01 7.76 -4.72
N GLY A 21 -8.32 7.72 -3.44
CA GLY A 21 -8.77 6.52 -2.72
C GLY A 21 -7.65 5.59 -2.24
N MET A 22 -6.39 5.82 -2.67
CA MET A 22 -5.27 4.99 -2.24
C MET A 22 -4.94 5.15 -0.75
N THR A 23 -4.42 4.07 -0.16
CA THR A 23 -3.78 4.09 1.16
C THR A 23 -2.26 4.07 0.97
N VAL A 24 -1.59 5.13 1.40
CA VAL A 24 -0.14 5.32 1.22
C VAL A 24 0.59 5.01 2.51
N GLY A 25 1.48 4.01 2.47
CA GLY A 25 2.42 3.75 3.56
C GLY A 25 3.56 4.76 3.54
N LEU A 26 3.75 5.47 4.66
CA LEU A 26 4.80 6.47 4.83
C LEU A 26 5.87 5.93 5.76
N GLY A 27 7.04 5.67 5.19
CA GLY A 27 8.22 5.25 5.95
C GLY A 27 8.78 6.33 6.88
N THR A 28 9.99 6.07 7.39
CA THR A 28 10.79 7.04 8.13
C THR A 28 12.01 7.45 7.31
N GLY A 29 12.33 8.75 7.28
CA GLY A 29 13.57 9.23 6.68
C GLY A 29 13.48 10.61 6.03
N SER A 30 14.65 11.14 5.64
CA SER A 30 14.77 12.44 4.96
C SER A 30 14.15 12.45 3.57
N THR A 31 13.99 11.30 2.91
CA THR A 31 13.30 11.21 1.61
C THR A 31 11.79 11.44 1.73
N VAL A 32 11.17 10.92 2.79
CA VAL A 32 9.73 11.13 3.05
C VAL A 32 9.42 12.62 3.28
N ALA A 33 10.36 13.38 3.83
CA ALA A 33 10.21 14.83 4.00
C ALA A 33 9.99 15.57 2.67
N PHE A 34 10.48 15.05 1.54
CA PHE A 34 10.21 15.58 0.21
C PHE A 34 8.92 15.03 -0.41
N LEU A 35 8.53 13.80 -0.03
CA LEU A 35 7.30 13.16 -0.50
C LEU A 35 6.04 13.84 0.03
N LEU A 36 6.01 14.20 1.32
CA LEU A 36 4.80 14.76 1.93
C LEU A 36 4.34 16.06 1.27
N PRO A 37 5.22 17.06 1.02
CA PRO A 37 4.83 18.25 0.28
C PRO A 37 4.38 17.94 -1.15
N ALA A 38 4.99 16.95 -1.82
CA ALA A 38 4.60 16.55 -3.16
C ALA A 38 3.18 15.95 -3.18
N LEU A 39 2.84 15.09 -2.23
CA LEU A 39 1.49 14.53 -2.07
C LEU A 39 0.47 15.61 -1.71
N ALA A 40 0.79 16.50 -0.78
CA ALA A 40 -0.11 17.58 -0.36
C ALA A 40 -0.48 18.51 -1.52
N ARG A 41 0.47 18.83 -2.41
CA ARG A 41 0.20 19.64 -3.62
C ARG A 41 -0.78 18.98 -4.58
N ARG A 42 -0.87 17.65 -4.60
CA ARG A 42 -1.79 16.93 -5.49
C ARG A 42 -3.23 16.94 -5.02
N SER A 43 -3.49 17.30 -3.76
CA SER A 43 -4.84 17.41 -3.19
C SER A 43 -5.72 16.17 -3.44
N LEU A 44 -5.13 14.99 -3.28
CA LEU A 44 -5.80 13.71 -3.46
C LEU A 44 -6.57 13.29 -2.19
N ASP A 45 -7.66 12.53 -2.35
CA ASP A 45 -8.34 11.87 -1.22
C ASP A 45 -7.61 10.57 -0.86
N ILE A 46 -6.53 10.67 -0.09
CA ILE A 46 -5.68 9.55 0.30
C ILE A 46 -5.63 9.35 1.81
N ARG A 47 -5.39 8.11 2.22
CA ARG A 47 -5.14 7.74 3.63
C ARG A 47 -3.67 7.44 3.83
N CYS A 48 -3.04 8.08 4.79
CA CYS A 48 -1.61 7.92 5.06
C CYS A 48 -1.36 7.07 6.32
N VAL A 49 -0.63 5.97 6.20
CA VAL A 49 -0.22 5.12 7.32
C VAL A 49 1.25 5.40 7.61
N ALA A 50 1.54 6.11 8.70
CA ALA A 50 2.91 6.50 9.05
C ALA A 50 3.58 5.48 9.99
N THR A 51 4.84 5.14 9.73
CA THR A 51 5.63 4.22 10.59
C THR A 51 6.37 4.92 11.74
N SER A 52 6.23 6.25 11.89
CA SER A 52 6.70 6.98 13.08
C SER A 52 5.83 8.19 13.43
N SER A 53 5.85 8.57 14.70
CA SER A 53 5.16 9.77 15.21
C SER A 53 5.64 11.05 14.53
N ARG A 54 6.92 11.14 14.16
CA ARG A 54 7.48 12.29 13.43
C ARG A 54 6.86 12.41 12.03
N THR A 55 6.81 11.29 11.29
CA THR A 55 6.18 11.27 9.96
C THR A 55 4.68 11.57 10.07
N ALA A 56 3.99 10.99 11.07
CA ALA A 56 2.58 11.26 11.32
C ALA A 56 2.31 12.75 11.56
N GLN A 57 3.09 13.39 12.44
CA GLN A 57 2.94 14.81 12.72
C GLN A 57 3.15 15.67 11.47
N ALA A 58 4.24 15.45 10.72
CA ALA A 58 4.51 16.21 9.50
C ALA A 58 3.43 16.03 8.42
N THR A 59 2.82 14.83 8.36
CA THR A 59 1.72 14.54 7.43
C THR A 59 0.45 15.30 7.82
N CYS A 60 0.11 15.31 9.12
CA CYS A 60 -1.00 16.08 9.65
C CYS A 60 -0.82 17.60 9.45
N GLU A 61 0.39 18.13 9.65
CA GLU A 61 0.71 19.55 9.45
C GLU A 61 0.48 19.99 7.99
N LEU A 62 0.60 19.06 7.04
CA LEU A 62 0.34 19.30 5.61
C LEU A 62 -1.11 19.03 5.21
N GLY A 63 -2.01 18.77 6.16
CA GLY A 63 -3.44 18.55 5.91
C GLY A 63 -3.77 17.17 5.32
N LEU A 64 -2.81 16.24 5.30
CA LEU A 64 -3.02 14.88 4.82
C LEU A 64 -3.62 14.01 5.95
N LYS A 65 -4.52 13.10 5.57
CA LYS A 65 -5.25 12.26 6.54
C LYS A 65 -4.38 11.10 7.04
N VAL A 66 -3.82 11.26 8.23
CA VAL A 66 -3.07 10.18 8.91
C VAL A 66 -4.03 9.21 9.60
N VAL A 67 -3.78 7.92 9.42
CA VAL A 67 -4.40 6.84 10.19
C VAL A 67 -3.33 6.17 11.05
N ASN A 68 -3.56 6.09 12.36
CA ASN A 68 -2.54 5.63 13.33
C ASN A 68 -2.30 4.12 13.33
N GLU A 69 -3.21 3.35 12.72
CA GLU A 69 -3.21 1.90 12.57
C GLU A 69 -4.06 1.57 11.32
N LEU A 70 -4.04 0.33 10.84
CA LEU A 70 -5.03 -0.16 9.88
C LEU A 70 -6.39 -0.25 10.59
N HIS A 71 -7.07 0.90 10.75
CA HIS A 71 -8.36 0.99 11.41
C HIS A 71 -9.48 0.77 10.39
N GLY A 72 -10.25 -0.27 10.59
CA GLY A 72 -11.44 -0.57 9.80
C GLY A 72 -11.37 -1.95 9.21
N PRO A 73 -12.52 -2.53 8.85
CA PRO A 73 -12.54 -3.92 8.44
C PRO A 73 -11.60 -4.14 7.26
N ILE A 74 -10.80 -5.20 7.35
CA ILE A 74 -9.91 -5.60 6.26
C ILE A 74 -10.82 -6.15 5.15
N PRO A 75 -10.86 -5.51 3.97
CA PRO A 75 -11.64 -6.04 2.87
C PRO A 75 -11.04 -7.37 2.44
N LEU A 76 -11.88 -8.38 2.35
CA LEU A 76 -11.58 -9.69 1.79
C LEU A 76 -12.35 -9.85 0.51
N GLU A 77 -11.70 -10.33 -0.53
CA GLU A 77 -12.38 -10.91 -1.66
C GLU A 77 -12.52 -12.41 -1.41
N LEU A 78 -13.74 -12.94 -1.52
CA LEU A 78 -14.05 -14.34 -1.27
C LEU A 78 -14.70 -15.00 -2.49
N PHE A 79 -14.42 -16.28 -2.69
CA PHE A 79 -15.15 -17.08 -3.67
C PHE A 79 -16.62 -17.27 -3.24
N ARG A 80 -17.53 -17.30 -4.22
CA ARG A 80 -18.95 -17.64 -3.99
C ARG A 80 -19.11 -19.10 -3.59
N PHE A 81 -18.29 -19.98 -4.15
CA PHE A 81 -18.31 -21.40 -3.83
C PHE A 81 -17.79 -21.62 -2.41
N GLY A 82 -18.55 -22.37 -1.61
CA GLY A 82 -18.16 -22.64 -0.21
C GLY A 82 -18.21 -21.43 0.72
N LEU A 83 -18.78 -20.29 0.29
CA LEU A 83 -18.76 -19.01 1.01
C LEU A 83 -19.14 -19.13 2.48
N GLY A 84 -20.20 -19.88 2.81
CA GLY A 84 -20.62 -20.07 4.20
C GLY A 84 -19.55 -20.72 5.10
N ALA A 85 -18.73 -21.62 4.55
CA ALA A 85 -17.62 -22.24 5.28
C ALA A 85 -16.44 -21.26 5.45
N THR A 86 -16.13 -20.48 4.41
CA THR A 86 -15.10 -19.45 4.45
C THR A 86 -15.45 -18.35 5.45
N LEU A 87 -16.69 -17.85 5.46
CA LEU A 87 -17.16 -16.85 6.43
C LEU A 87 -17.03 -17.32 7.87
N ARG A 88 -17.31 -18.60 8.16
CA ARG A 88 -17.11 -19.18 9.49
C ARG A 88 -15.63 -19.24 9.89
N ARG A 89 -14.74 -19.47 8.93
CA ARG A 89 -13.29 -19.59 9.17
C ARG A 89 -12.62 -18.24 9.38
N VAL A 90 -13.07 -17.20 8.67
CA VAL A 90 -12.53 -15.84 8.75
C VAL A 90 -13.32 -14.93 9.68
N ALA A 91 -14.17 -15.49 10.55
CA ALA A 91 -14.95 -14.70 11.50
C ALA A 91 -14.01 -13.98 12.51
N PRO A 92 -14.37 -12.77 12.98
CA PRO A 92 -15.60 -12.04 12.68
C PRO A 92 -15.53 -11.31 11.34
N VAL A 93 -16.54 -11.50 10.49
CA VAL A 93 -16.59 -10.94 9.14
C VAL A 93 -18.02 -10.49 8.79
N SER A 94 -18.16 -9.42 8.01
CA SER A 94 -19.45 -8.95 7.49
C SER A 94 -19.42 -8.89 5.97
N LEU A 95 -20.38 -9.53 5.29
CA LEU A 95 -20.50 -9.39 3.84
C LEU A 95 -20.91 -7.96 3.48
N ARG A 96 -20.27 -7.38 2.45
CA ARG A 96 -20.71 -6.12 1.88
C ARG A 96 -21.89 -6.36 0.95
N ASN A 97 -22.85 -5.44 0.97
CA ASN A 97 -23.86 -5.35 -0.08
C ASN A 97 -23.27 -4.58 -1.27
N ALA A 98 -22.41 -5.25 -2.04
CA ALA A 98 -21.72 -4.68 -3.19
C ALA A 98 -21.86 -5.62 -4.41
N PRO A 99 -21.74 -5.09 -5.64
CA PRO A 99 -21.59 -5.92 -6.83
C PRO A 99 -20.42 -6.92 -6.69
N PRO A 100 -20.43 -8.03 -7.45
CA PRO A 100 -19.28 -8.91 -7.55
C PRO A 100 -18.01 -8.13 -7.91
N SER A 101 -16.85 -8.60 -7.42
CA SER A 101 -15.56 -8.14 -7.93
C SER A 101 -15.42 -8.47 -9.43
N PRO A 102 -14.47 -7.85 -10.15
CA PRO A 102 -14.17 -8.19 -11.55
C PRO A 102 -13.87 -9.69 -11.75
N ASP A 103 -13.29 -10.35 -10.75
CA ASP A 103 -12.98 -11.79 -10.76
C ASP A 103 -14.18 -12.67 -10.34
N GLY A 104 -15.34 -12.07 -10.13
CA GLY A 104 -16.60 -12.76 -9.83
C GLY A 104 -16.80 -13.13 -8.35
N GLY A 105 -15.88 -12.72 -7.48
CA GLY A 105 -15.92 -12.89 -6.03
C GLY A 105 -16.99 -12.05 -5.33
N VAL A 106 -17.06 -12.17 -4.01
CA VAL A 106 -17.84 -11.31 -3.11
C VAL A 106 -16.92 -10.58 -2.17
N ILE A 107 -17.27 -9.34 -1.83
CA ILE A 107 -16.48 -8.54 -0.90
C ILE A 107 -17.04 -8.70 0.52
N ALA A 108 -16.15 -8.98 1.46
CA ALA A 108 -16.45 -9.08 2.88
C ALA A 108 -15.48 -8.22 3.70
N ASP A 109 -15.86 -7.91 4.92
CA ASP A 109 -15.16 -7.01 5.83
C ASP A 109 -14.75 -7.79 7.07
N TYR A 110 -13.47 -8.18 7.18
CA TYR A 110 -12.93 -8.81 8.39
C TYR A 110 -12.79 -7.78 9.49
N ARG A 111 -13.44 -8.04 10.63
CA ARG A 111 -13.56 -7.11 11.77
C ARG A 111 -12.80 -7.60 13.01
N GLY A 112 -11.97 -8.62 12.86
CA GLY A 112 -11.20 -9.18 13.96
C GLY A 112 -9.97 -8.33 14.29
N PRO A 113 -9.23 -8.69 15.35
CA PRO A 113 -8.03 -7.98 15.75
C PRO A 113 -6.93 -8.07 14.67
N VAL A 114 -6.13 -7.01 14.57
CA VAL A 114 -5.00 -6.87 13.62
C VAL A 114 -3.72 -6.61 14.43
N ALA A 115 -3.35 -7.56 15.29
CA ALA A 115 -2.18 -7.41 16.17
C ALA A 115 -0.85 -7.54 15.40
N ASP A 116 -0.79 -8.47 14.44
CA ASP A 116 0.33 -8.63 13.51
C ASP A 116 -0.24 -8.67 12.07
N PRO A 117 -0.13 -7.56 11.31
CA PRO A 117 -0.63 -7.50 9.94
C PRO A 117 0.03 -8.52 9.00
N ALA A 118 1.30 -8.86 9.20
CA ALA A 118 2.01 -9.77 8.30
C ALA A 118 1.59 -11.24 8.53
N ALA A 119 1.46 -11.63 9.80
CA ALA A 119 0.90 -12.93 10.15
C ALA A 119 -0.57 -13.06 9.71
N LEU A 120 -1.37 -12.00 9.89
CA LEU A 120 -2.77 -12.00 9.49
C LEU A 120 -2.92 -12.08 7.96
N ALA A 121 -2.10 -11.34 7.21
CA ALA A 121 -2.05 -11.44 5.74
C ALA A 121 -1.72 -12.87 5.30
N SER A 122 -0.64 -13.45 5.86
CA SER A 122 -0.22 -14.81 5.52
C SER A 122 -1.32 -15.85 5.79
N TRP A 123 -2.01 -15.72 6.92
CA TRP A 123 -3.13 -16.61 7.25
C TRP A 123 -4.34 -16.43 6.31
N LEU A 124 -4.72 -15.18 6.00
CA LEU A 124 -5.81 -14.89 5.07
C LEU A 124 -5.51 -15.43 3.66
N ALA A 125 -4.30 -15.19 3.14
CA ALA A 125 -3.86 -15.69 1.84
C ALA A 125 -3.83 -17.23 1.75
N ALA A 126 -3.53 -17.90 2.86
CA ALA A 126 -3.53 -19.36 2.94
C ALA A 126 -4.93 -19.96 3.18
N THR A 127 -5.95 -19.15 3.45
CA THR A 127 -7.29 -19.64 3.84
C THR A 127 -8.12 -20.02 2.60
N PRO A 128 -8.57 -21.28 2.47
CA PRO A 128 -9.39 -21.69 1.33
C PRO A 128 -10.69 -20.88 1.21
N GLY A 129 -10.93 -20.37 0.00
CA GLY A 129 -12.08 -19.53 -0.30
C GLY A 129 -11.81 -18.02 -0.18
N VAL A 130 -10.66 -17.61 0.37
CA VAL A 130 -10.16 -16.23 0.25
C VAL A 130 -9.42 -16.11 -1.09
N VAL A 131 -9.81 -15.12 -1.88
CA VAL A 131 -9.18 -14.76 -3.15
C VAL A 131 -8.06 -13.75 -2.89
N GLU A 132 -8.40 -12.67 -2.18
CA GLU A 132 -7.48 -11.58 -1.86
C GLU A 132 -7.87 -10.91 -0.54
N HIS A 133 -6.97 -10.09 0.01
CA HIS A 133 -7.19 -9.29 1.20
C HIS A 133 -6.53 -7.91 1.10
N GLY A 134 -7.08 -6.92 1.79
CA GLY A 134 -6.56 -5.55 1.82
C GLY A 134 -5.35 -5.30 2.74
N LEU A 135 -4.72 -6.36 3.28
CA LEU A 135 -3.47 -6.22 4.03
C LEU A 135 -2.26 -6.22 3.09
N PHE A 136 -1.42 -5.20 3.24
CA PHE A 136 -0.16 -5.07 2.52
C PHE A 136 0.98 -5.17 3.53
N PRO A 137 1.46 -6.38 3.85
CA PRO A 137 2.62 -6.54 4.73
C PRO A 137 3.82 -5.74 4.20
N PRO A 138 4.71 -5.24 5.08
CA PRO A 138 5.90 -4.48 4.69
C PRO A 138 6.80 -5.20 3.69
N GLU A 139 6.71 -6.53 3.64
CA GLU A 139 7.42 -7.38 2.68
C GLU A 139 6.88 -7.25 1.25
N MET A 140 5.71 -6.65 1.03
CA MET A 140 5.13 -6.39 -0.30
C MET A 140 5.62 -5.06 -0.90
N VAL A 141 6.93 -4.81 -0.92
CA VAL A 141 7.48 -3.76 -1.81
C VAL A 141 7.35 -4.26 -3.25
N THR A 142 6.37 -3.76 -3.97
CA THR A 142 6.15 -4.08 -5.40
C THR A 142 7.16 -3.35 -6.29
N SER A 143 7.53 -2.13 -5.92
CA SER A 143 8.50 -1.31 -6.66
C SER A 143 9.31 -0.41 -5.72
N ALA A 144 10.59 -0.23 -6.00
CA ALA A 144 11.42 0.81 -5.40
C ALA A 144 11.80 1.86 -6.43
N LEU A 145 11.60 3.13 -6.07
CA LEU A 145 11.99 4.27 -6.91
C LEU A 145 13.33 4.84 -6.45
N VAL A 146 14.29 4.92 -7.36
CA VAL A 146 15.63 5.46 -7.12
C VAL A 146 15.86 6.66 -8.02
N GLY A 147 15.92 7.86 -7.43
CA GLY A 147 16.28 9.08 -8.15
C GLY A 147 17.75 9.07 -8.53
N ARG A 148 18.08 9.32 -9.80
CA ARG A 148 19.44 9.50 -10.32
C ARG A 148 19.48 10.66 -11.32
N ASP A 149 20.36 11.63 -11.07
CA ASP A 149 20.54 12.82 -11.91
C ASP A 149 19.22 13.54 -12.28
N LYS A 150 18.65 13.24 -13.46
CA LYS A 150 17.37 13.78 -13.98
C LYS A 150 16.34 12.70 -14.34
N SER A 151 16.51 11.49 -13.83
CA SER A 151 15.61 10.37 -14.07
C SER A 151 15.33 9.61 -12.78
N VAL A 152 14.21 8.90 -12.75
CA VAL A 152 13.91 7.97 -11.66
C VAL A 152 13.94 6.57 -12.24
N ASP A 153 14.79 5.72 -11.68
CA ASP A 153 14.77 4.30 -11.98
C ASP A 153 13.70 3.64 -11.11
N SER A 154 12.76 2.93 -11.73
CA SER A 154 11.91 1.98 -11.01
C SER A 154 12.60 0.63 -10.99
N ILE A 155 12.72 0.05 -9.81
CA ILE A 155 13.09 -1.34 -9.62
C ILE A 155 11.81 -2.06 -9.22
N ASP A 156 11.20 -2.76 -10.16
CA ASP A 156 10.03 -3.58 -9.87
C ASP A 156 10.52 -4.93 -9.33
N PHE A 157 9.98 -5.33 -8.18
CA PHE A 157 10.30 -6.61 -7.55
C PHE A 157 9.20 -7.61 -7.87
N GLU A 158 9.51 -8.57 -8.74
CA GLU A 158 8.62 -9.71 -8.99
C GLU A 158 8.82 -10.78 -7.90
N LEU A 159 7.71 -11.33 -7.39
CA LEU A 159 7.72 -12.48 -6.46
C LEU A 159 8.12 -13.75 -7.22
N THR A 160 9.42 -13.97 -7.38
CA THR A 160 9.97 -15.20 -7.96
C THR A 160 10.21 -16.27 -6.88
N ARG A 161 9.16 -17.01 -6.52
CA ARG A 161 9.14 -18.07 -5.46
C ARG A 161 9.30 -17.52 -4.02
N PRO A 162 8.90 -18.27 -2.98
CA PRO A 162 9.04 -17.82 -1.60
C PRO A 162 10.53 -17.59 -1.27
N GLY A 163 10.89 -16.33 -0.99
CA GLY A 163 12.21 -15.95 -0.46
C GLY A 163 13.27 -15.47 -1.46
N MET A 164 12.99 -15.37 -2.78
CA MET A 164 13.98 -14.88 -3.76
C MET A 164 13.37 -13.82 -4.69
N ARG A 165 13.99 -12.63 -4.77
CA ARG A 165 13.52 -11.52 -5.62
C ARG A 165 14.45 -11.31 -6.80
N SER A 166 13.88 -11.21 -7.99
CA SER A 166 14.55 -10.67 -9.16
C SER A 166 14.02 -9.25 -9.40
N GLY A 167 14.92 -8.27 -9.51
CA GLY A 167 14.56 -6.90 -9.83
C GLY A 167 14.61 -6.66 -11.33
N ARG A 168 13.55 -6.08 -11.91
CA ARG A 168 13.60 -5.56 -13.29
C ARG A 168 13.70 -4.04 -13.22
N THR A 169 14.77 -3.49 -13.80
CA THR A 169 14.97 -2.03 -13.84
C THR A 169 14.25 -1.44 -15.04
N GLY A 170 13.31 -0.54 -14.80
CA GLY A 170 12.69 0.32 -15.80
C GLY A 170 13.05 1.78 -15.53
N GLN A 171 13.20 2.59 -16.58
CA GLN A 171 13.43 4.03 -16.42
C GLN A 171 12.08 4.75 -16.50
N LEU A 172 11.64 5.37 -15.40
CA LEU A 172 10.54 6.32 -15.45
C LEU A 172 11.09 7.60 -16.11
N GLY A 173 10.40 8.08 -17.15
CA GLY A 173 10.86 9.16 -18.01
C GLY A 173 11.30 10.43 -17.26
N LYS A 174 12.03 11.30 -17.95
CA LYS A 174 12.48 12.60 -17.40
C LYS A 174 11.26 13.41 -16.93
N VAL A 175 11.18 13.69 -15.63
CA VAL A 175 10.26 14.71 -15.12
C VAL A 175 10.73 16.06 -15.68
N GLY A 176 9.77 16.86 -16.16
CA GLY A 176 9.91 17.94 -17.15
C GLY A 176 11.01 18.98 -16.93
N SER A 177 11.33 19.65 -18.05
CA SER A 177 12.44 20.60 -18.25
C SER A 177 12.22 21.96 -17.59
#